data_AF-A0A7S1FS17-F1
#
_entry.id   AF-A0A7S1FS17-F1
#
_cell.length_a   1.000
_cell.length_b   1.000
_cell.length_c   1.000
_cell.angle_alpha   90.00
_cell.angle_beta   90.00
_cell.angle_gamma   90.00
#
_symmetry.space_group_name_H-M   'P 1'
#
loop_
_entity.id
_entity.type
_entity.pdbx_description
1 polymer ?
#
loop_
_entity_poly.entity_id
_entity_poly.type
_entity_poly.pdbx_seq_one_letter_code
_entity_poly.pdbx_strand_id
1 'polypeptide(L)'
;MNFLILLVLVSPPAATAWIPPRRPLRPPTSSPAVAPLWSPLDLTAEPPGLPPLPPDDLLRLYTSQPDLWPVELFAIMYRADADGTLLSVRDASNGTAQWGLGSGVPAVRWAPSWHAPPTGYVRSDPPRQIEAQRFPTFGGENSWTYDRIEATGEAGGDPDLEAAAGRLRNALRDVLAAEQPRTPWDEARISAVRMALENECGLAAVRGTLRTTGLFGGGGAVTLDWEGMAARARVYALLPQMPSPLPHPNTSAEELRRELRDRPAVIEREGRDPHCDVHGRVYTHISTANVSNTIMAVYLCLDLTGWPETKELPALDAGGHQTGRREWKSLEDLKVLDVHGRIATEDPKQIFISGYVVRELVRENIIPRRGIQELQ
;
A
#
# COMPACT_ATOMS: atom_id res chain seq x y z
N MET A 1 5.85 -37.64 7.68
CA MET A 1 4.42 -37.96 7.58
C MET A 1 3.69 -36.64 7.39
N ASN A 2 3.24 -36.37 6.16
CA ASN A 2 2.59 -35.12 5.78
C ASN A 2 1.13 -35.15 6.22
N PHE A 3 0.65 -34.11 6.91
CA PHE A 3 -0.78 -33.88 7.07
C PHE A 3 -1.14 -32.51 6.49
N LEU A 4 -1.92 -32.59 5.41
CA LEU A 4 -2.69 -31.53 4.79
C LEU A 4 -3.98 -31.39 5.61
N ILE A 5 -4.34 -30.18 6.05
CA ILE A 5 -5.66 -29.93 6.66
C ILE A 5 -6.37 -28.85 5.85
N LEU A 6 -7.45 -29.28 5.20
CA LEU A 6 -8.44 -28.48 4.48
C LEU A 6 -9.48 -27.99 5.50
N LEU A 7 -9.81 -26.70 5.54
CA LEU A 7 -10.84 -26.17 6.43
C LEU A 7 -11.88 -25.40 5.61
N VAL A 8 -13.08 -25.99 5.55
CA VAL A 8 -14.31 -25.44 4.98
C VAL A 8 -15.00 -24.64 6.07
N LEU A 9 -15.35 -23.37 5.82
CA LEU A 9 -16.21 -22.59 6.73
C LEU A 9 -17.31 -21.84 5.97
N VAL A 10 -18.51 -21.96 6.55
CA VAL A 10 -19.82 -21.50 6.10
C VAL A 10 -20.04 -20.07 6.60
N SER A 11 -20.51 -19.16 5.74
CA SER A 11 -20.78 -17.75 6.09
C SER A 11 -22.18 -17.52 6.69
N PRO A 12 -22.34 -16.64 7.71
CA PRO A 12 -23.62 -16.05 8.09
C PRO A 12 -23.85 -14.67 7.42
N PRO A 13 -25.09 -14.15 7.41
CA PRO A 13 -25.50 -13.03 6.56
C PRO A 13 -25.14 -11.63 7.11
N ALA A 14 -24.99 -10.69 6.18
CA ALA A 14 -24.49 -9.33 6.35
C ALA A 14 -25.46 -8.37 7.06
N ALA A 15 -24.90 -7.47 7.88
CA ALA A 15 -25.55 -6.25 8.34
C ALA A 15 -24.90 -5.03 7.66
N THR A 16 -25.69 -4.27 6.91
CA THR A 16 -25.33 -3.03 6.20
C THR A 16 -25.20 -1.83 7.16
N ALA A 17 -24.07 -1.12 7.12
CA ALA A 17 -23.89 0.19 7.74
C ALA A 17 -23.76 1.30 6.68
N TRP A 18 -24.42 2.44 6.94
CA TRP A 18 -24.67 3.55 6.03
C TRP A 18 -23.61 4.67 6.24
N ILE A 19 -23.02 5.20 5.16
CA ILE A 19 -22.09 6.35 5.18
C ILE A 19 -22.70 7.48 4.32
N PRO A 20 -22.76 8.74 4.80
CA PRO A 20 -23.43 9.82 4.06
C PRO A 20 -22.59 10.35 2.88
N PRO A 21 -23.23 10.83 1.80
CA PRO A 21 -22.54 11.27 0.58
C PRO A 21 -21.90 12.67 0.74
N ARG A 22 -20.62 12.82 0.39
CA ARG A 22 -19.96 14.13 0.23
C ARG A 22 -20.19 14.68 -1.19
N ARG A 23 -20.48 15.99 -1.29
CA ARG A 23 -20.76 16.72 -2.56
C ARG A 23 -19.59 16.65 -3.56
N PRO A 24 -19.85 16.61 -4.88
CA PRO A 24 -18.80 16.63 -5.89
C PRO A 24 -18.24 18.04 -6.09
N LEU A 25 -16.93 18.20 -5.97
CA LEU A 25 -16.20 19.37 -6.44
C LEU A 25 -16.04 19.26 -7.97
N ARG A 26 -16.47 20.28 -8.72
CA ARG A 26 -16.23 20.38 -10.17
C ARG A 26 -14.73 20.57 -10.45
N PRO A 27 -14.15 19.92 -11.48
CA PRO A 27 -12.80 20.23 -11.92
C PRO A 27 -12.78 21.56 -12.69
N PRO A 28 -11.74 22.41 -12.53
CA PRO A 28 -11.51 23.52 -13.43
C PRO A 28 -10.89 23.01 -14.73
N THR A 29 -11.25 23.65 -15.84
CA THR A 29 -10.70 23.45 -17.17
C THR A 29 -9.38 24.23 -17.35
N SER A 30 -8.45 23.62 -18.11
CA SER A 30 -7.25 24.18 -18.80
C SER A 30 -5.84 23.91 -18.24
N SER A 31 -4.95 23.63 -19.21
CA SER A 31 -3.53 23.24 -19.19
C SER A 31 -3.18 21.82 -18.68
N PRO A 32 -2.20 21.11 -19.29
CA PRO A 32 -1.68 19.86 -18.76
C PRO A 32 -0.76 20.22 -17.59
N ALA A 33 -1.35 20.72 -16.51
CA ALA A 33 -0.68 20.73 -15.23
C ALA A 33 -0.37 19.26 -14.94
N VAL A 34 0.91 18.95 -14.72
CA VAL A 34 1.31 17.68 -14.12
C VAL A 34 0.45 17.56 -12.86
N ALA A 35 -0.53 16.65 -12.90
CA ALA A 35 -1.40 16.44 -11.77
C ALA A 35 -0.49 16.09 -10.58
N PRO A 36 -0.67 16.73 -9.41
CA PRO A 36 0.23 16.53 -8.28
C PRO A 36 0.42 15.04 -8.04
N LEU A 37 1.63 14.64 -7.66
CA LEU A 37 1.94 13.24 -7.40
C LEU A 37 1.17 12.71 -6.18
N TRP A 38 0.39 13.56 -5.50
CA TRP A 38 -0.34 13.26 -4.27
C TRP A 38 -1.85 13.39 -4.44
N SER A 39 -2.57 12.58 -3.67
CA SER A 39 -4.02 12.65 -3.58
C SER A 39 -4.51 13.58 -2.46
N PRO A 40 -5.63 14.30 -2.64
CA PRO A 40 -6.26 15.11 -1.59
C PRO A 40 -6.83 14.28 -0.42
N LEU A 41 -6.79 12.94 -0.50
CA LEU A 41 -7.24 12.02 0.55
C LEU A 41 -6.08 11.57 1.43
N ASP A 42 -5.30 12.55 1.87
CA ASP A 42 -4.34 12.34 2.92
C ASP A 42 -5.09 11.99 4.22
N LEU A 43 -5.12 10.70 4.56
CA LEU A 43 -5.89 10.21 5.72
C LEU A 43 -5.24 10.52 7.04
N THR A 44 -4.07 11.17 6.99
CA THR A 44 -3.34 11.66 8.15
C THR A 44 -3.51 13.18 8.34
N ALA A 45 -4.05 13.89 7.35
CA ALA A 45 -4.37 15.30 7.49
C ALA A 45 -5.50 15.48 8.52
N GLU A 46 -5.38 16.50 9.39
CA GLU A 46 -6.45 16.91 10.30
C GLU A 46 -7.72 17.23 9.47
N PRO A 47 -8.76 16.38 9.50
CA PRO A 47 -9.97 16.65 8.75
C PRO A 47 -10.59 17.94 9.26
N PRO A 48 -11.12 18.80 8.38
CA PRO A 48 -11.80 20.02 8.80
C PRO A 48 -12.90 19.68 9.83
N GLY A 49 -12.80 20.26 11.03
CA GLY A 49 -13.76 20.06 12.12
C GLY A 49 -13.42 18.99 13.16
N LEU A 50 -12.26 18.31 13.06
CA LEU A 50 -11.74 17.49 14.17
C LEU A 50 -10.86 18.32 15.12
N PRO A 51 -10.75 17.94 16.41
CA PRO A 51 -9.81 18.55 17.33
C PRO A 51 -8.36 18.38 16.84
N PRO A 52 -7.46 19.33 17.16
CA PRO A 52 -6.05 19.24 16.76
C PRO A 52 -5.41 17.99 17.36
N LEU A 53 -4.47 17.39 16.63
CA LEU A 53 -3.76 16.20 17.10
C LEU A 53 -3.04 16.49 18.43
N PRO A 54 -3.05 15.56 19.40
CA PRO A 54 -2.24 15.68 20.61
C PRO A 54 -0.76 15.95 20.28
N PRO A 55 -0.02 16.69 21.12
CA PRO A 55 1.40 16.96 20.90
C PRO A 55 2.28 15.71 20.78
N ASP A 56 1.86 14.62 21.43
CA ASP A 56 2.51 13.31 21.46
C ASP A 56 1.96 12.32 20.42
N ASP A 57 1.06 12.76 19.53
CA ASP A 57 0.53 11.93 18.45
C ASP A 57 1.64 11.52 17.48
N LEU A 58 1.60 10.25 17.09
CA LEU A 58 2.55 9.64 16.17
C LEU A 58 2.69 10.40 14.84
N LEU A 59 1.61 10.97 14.31
CA LEU A 59 1.68 11.77 13.09
C LEU A 59 2.48 13.05 13.27
N ARG A 60 2.41 13.70 14.44
CA ARG A 60 3.24 14.88 14.73
C ARG A 60 4.71 14.52 14.86
N LEU A 61 5.02 13.40 15.50
CA LEU A 61 6.38 12.85 15.55
C LEU A 61 6.91 12.66 14.13
N TYR A 62 6.12 12.02 13.28
CA TYR A 62 6.42 11.84 11.88
C TYR A 62 6.64 13.18 11.16
N THR A 63 5.76 14.17 11.26
CA THR A 63 5.99 15.49 10.63
C THR A 63 7.33 16.12 11.06
N SER A 64 7.71 15.94 12.32
CA SER A 64 8.98 16.47 12.85
C SER A 64 10.22 15.64 12.53
N GLN A 65 10.05 14.36 12.18
CA GLN A 65 11.13 13.39 11.91
C GLN A 65 10.79 12.53 10.68
N PRO A 66 10.94 13.09 9.45
CA PRO A 66 10.61 12.40 8.19
C PRO A 66 11.35 11.08 7.96
N ASP A 67 12.53 10.90 8.55
CA ASP A 67 13.36 9.70 8.42
C ASP A 67 12.79 8.48 9.14
N LEU A 68 11.84 8.70 10.05
CA LEU A 68 11.09 7.64 10.74
C LEU A 68 9.99 7.02 9.86
N TRP A 69 9.62 7.63 8.73
CA TRP A 69 8.44 7.19 7.98
C TRP A 69 8.74 5.90 7.22
N PRO A 70 7.95 4.83 7.44
CA PRO A 70 7.95 3.67 6.56
C PRO A 70 7.48 4.08 5.17
N VAL A 71 8.24 3.69 4.15
CA VAL A 71 7.95 3.92 2.74
C VAL A 71 7.89 2.57 2.04
N GLU A 72 6.77 2.29 1.36
CA GLU A 72 6.58 1.11 0.54
C GLU A 72 6.21 1.48 -0.88
N LEU A 73 6.74 0.71 -1.83
CA LEU A 73 6.44 0.86 -3.24
C LEU A 73 5.52 -0.29 -3.66
N PHE A 74 4.47 0.03 -4.41
CA PHE A 74 3.53 -0.93 -4.97
C PHE A 74 3.48 -0.78 -6.49
N ALA A 75 3.41 -1.91 -7.20
CA ALA A 75 3.10 -1.92 -8.62
C ALA A 75 1.63 -2.31 -8.83
N ILE A 76 0.91 -1.46 -9.56
CA ILE A 76 -0.45 -1.72 -10.04
C ILE A 76 -0.37 -1.87 -11.53
N MET A 77 -0.63 -3.07 -12.05
CA MET A 77 -0.69 -3.28 -13.48
C MET A 77 -2.13 -3.22 -13.95
N TYR A 78 -2.39 -2.43 -14.98
CA TYR A 78 -3.69 -2.37 -15.63
C TYR A 78 -3.51 -2.42 -17.14
N ARG A 79 -4.60 -2.75 -17.84
CA ARG A 79 -4.72 -2.60 -19.29
C ARG A 79 -6.09 -2.04 -19.60
N ALA A 80 -6.17 -1.18 -20.61
CA ALA A 80 -7.42 -0.65 -21.10
C ALA A 80 -7.65 -1.09 -22.55
N ASP A 81 -8.85 -1.56 -22.85
CA ASP A 81 -9.27 -1.90 -24.20
C ASP A 81 -10.64 -1.28 -24.51
N ALA A 82 -11.27 -1.73 -25.59
CA ALA A 82 -12.60 -1.24 -25.99
C ALA A 82 -13.69 -1.64 -24.99
N ASP A 83 -13.52 -2.75 -24.28
CA ASP A 83 -14.52 -3.34 -23.41
C ASP A 83 -14.41 -2.82 -21.97
N GLY A 84 -13.23 -2.35 -21.57
CA GLY A 84 -13.04 -1.95 -20.19
C GLY A 84 -11.62 -1.55 -19.81
N THR A 85 -11.47 -1.20 -18.54
CA THR A 85 -10.17 -1.20 -17.87
C THR A 85 -10.09 -2.40 -16.94
N LEU A 86 -9.05 -3.20 -17.13
CA LEU A 86 -8.80 -4.42 -16.38
C LEU A 86 -7.56 -4.24 -15.50
N LEU A 87 -7.68 -4.67 -14.24
CA LEU A 87 -6.59 -4.70 -13.27
C LEU A 87 -6.03 -6.09 -13.09
N SER A 88 -4.72 -6.16 -12.97
CA SER A 88 -4.04 -7.37 -12.57
C SER A 88 -4.15 -7.56 -11.06
N VAL A 89 -4.81 -8.64 -10.67
CA VAL A 89 -5.00 -9.03 -9.27
C VAL A 89 -4.48 -10.44 -9.03
N ARG A 90 -4.29 -10.79 -7.76
CA ARG A 90 -3.98 -12.15 -7.32
C ARG A 90 -4.90 -12.52 -6.17
N ASP A 91 -4.94 -13.81 -5.82
CA ASP A 91 -5.64 -14.26 -4.61
C ASP A 91 -5.12 -13.50 -3.39
N ALA A 92 -6.03 -13.01 -2.54
CA ALA A 92 -5.63 -12.30 -1.34
C ALA A 92 -4.99 -13.27 -0.34
N SER A 93 -3.78 -12.96 0.11
CA SER A 93 -3.01 -13.82 1.01
C SER A 93 -3.51 -13.82 2.46
N ASN A 94 -4.46 -12.95 2.79
CA ASN A 94 -4.93 -12.75 4.17
C ASN A 94 -6.38 -13.20 4.42
N GLY A 95 -7.08 -13.68 3.40
CA GLY A 95 -8.46 -14.15 3.51
C GLY A 95 -9.51 -13.08 3.84
N THR A 96 -9.16 -11.79 3.83
CA THR A 96 -10.13 -10.70 4.09
C THR A 96 -10.88 -10.25 2.84
N ALA A 97 -10.43 -10.71 1.68
CA ALA A 97 -10.97 -10.39 0.37
C ALA A 97 -10.73 -11.59 -0.56
N GLN A 98 -11.43 -11.64 -1.69
CA GLN A 98 -11.11 -12.61 -2.73
C GLN A 98 -9.82 -12.23 -3.45
N TRP A 99 -9.63 -10.94 -3.75
CA TRP A 99 -8.50 -10.44 -4.53
C TRP A 99 -7.65 -9.41 -3.79
N GLY A 100 -6.38 -9.36 -4.16
CA GLY A 100 -5.40 -8.38 -3.69
C GLY A 100 -4.60 -7.71 -4.80
N LEU A 101 -4.21 -6.46 -4.56
CA LEU A 101 -3.43 -5.62 -5.46
C LEU A 101 -1.93 -5.91 -5.26
N GLY A 102 -1.42 -6.95 -5.94
CA GLY A 102 0.02 -7.23 -6.01
C GLY A 102 0.75 -7.37 -4.66
N SER A 103 2.09 -7.52 -4.73
CA SER A 103 3.01 -7.39 -3.59
C SER A 103 3.82 -6.12 -3.80
N GLY A 104 3.81 -5.22 -2.82
CA GLY A 104 4.78 -4.15 -2.72
C GLY A 104 6.07 -4.60 -2.03
N VAL A 105 7.10 -3.76 -2.08
CA VAL A 105 8.32 -3.94 -1.28
C VAL A 105 8.56 -2.68 -0.45
N PRO A 106 8.57 -2.79 0.89
CA PRO A 106 8.91 -1.67 1.74
C PRO A 106 10.40 -1.33 1.59
N ALA A 107 10.70 -0.09 1.18
CA ALA A 107 12.06 0.43 1.27
C ALA A 107 12.50 0.55 2.73
N VAL A 108 11.56 0.96 3.58
CA VAL A 108 11.75 1.18 5.01
C VAL A 108 10.56 0.63 5.77
N ARG A 109 10.82 -0.08 6.87
CA ARG A 109 9.77 -0.52 7.81
C ARG A 109 10.29 -0.60 9.24
N TRP A 110 9.37 -0.75 10.18
CA TRP A 110 9.68 -1.06 11.58
C TRP A 110 9.67 -2.56 11.82
N ALA A 111 10.67 -3.05 12.56
CA ALA A 111 10.71 -4.41 13.08
C ALA A 111 10.96 -4.39 14.59
N PRO A 112 10.40 -5.31 15.39
CA PRO A 112 10.67 -5.35 16.81
C PRO A 112 12.18 -5.49 17.09
N SER A 113 12.73 -4.66 17.97
CA SER A 113 14.19 -4.58 18.15
C SER A 113 14.84 -5.88 18.62
N TRP A 114 14.07 -6.75 19.29
CA TRP A 114 14.54 -8.05 19.79
C TRP A 114 14.51 -9.19 18.75
N HIS A 115 13.93 -8.97 17.57
CA HIS A 115 13.95 -9.93 16.48
C HIS A 115 15.06 -9.61 15.47
N ALA A 116 15.58 -10.64 14.80
CA ALA A 116 16.40 -10.42 13.61
C ALA A 116 15.55 -9.76 12.51
N PRO A 117 16.09 -8.79 11.75
CA PRO A 117 15.42 -8.32 10.54
C PRO A 117 15.07 -9.51 9.62
N PRO A 118 13.92 -9.48 8.93
CA PRO A 118 13.59 -10.55 8.00
C PRO A 118 14.56 -10.55 6.82
N THR A 119 14.66 -11.68 6.12
CA THR A 119 15.48 -11.83 4.90
C THR A 119 15.22 -10.68 3.91
N GLY A 120 16.30 -10.15 3.33
CA GLY A 120 16.27 -9.00 2.44
C GLY A 120 16.19 -7.64 3.15
N TYR A 121 16.41 -7.59 4.47
CA TYR A 121 16.43 -6.34 5.25
C TYR A 121 17.57 -6.31 6.25
N VAL A 122 18.03 -5.11 6.57
CA VAL A 122 19.01 -4.84 7.64
C VAL A 122 18.52 -3.70 8.53
N ARG A 123 19.02 -3.62 9.77
CA ARG A 123 18.80 -2.43 10.61
C ARG A 123 19.47 -1.23 9.96
N SER A 124 18.82 -0.08 10.07
CA SER A 124 19.38 1.16 9.54
C SER A 124 20.67 1.56 10.25
N ASP A 125 21.56 2.21 9.52
CA ASP A 125 22.77 2.84 10.05
C ASP A 125 22.78 4.32 9.64
N PRO A 126 22.70 5.29 10.58
CA PRO A 126 22.61 5.11 12.03
C PRO A 126 21.31 4.42 12.48
N PRO A 127 21.31 3.75 13.65
CA PRO A 127 20.10 3.18 14.22
C PRO A 127 19.03 4.25 14.44
N ARG A 128 17.79 3.88 14.10
CA ARG A 128 16.58 4.65 14.40
C ARG A 128 15.60 3.74 15.10
N GLN A 129 14.98 4.25 16.16
CA GLN A 129 14.08 3.48 17.01
C GLN A 129 12.83 4.28 17.32
N ILE A 130 11.73 3.56 17.49
CA ILE A 130 10.48 4.11 18.03
C ILE A 130 9.99 3.21 19.16
N GLU A 131 9.56 3.83 20.26
CA GLU A 131 8.98 3.11 21.39
C GLU A 131 7.55 2.69 21.06
N ALA A 132 7.15 1.49 21.50
CA ALA A 132 5.80 0.97 21.29
C ALA A 132 4.71 1.90 21.83
N GLN A 133 4.97 2.57 22.96
CA GLN A 133 4.04 3.52 23.58
C GLN A 133 3.73 4.77 22.71
N ARG A 134 4.53 5.05 21.69
CA ARG A 134 4.27 6.16 20.75
C ARG A 134 3.13 5.86 19.79
N PHE A 135 2.68 4.61 19.73
CA PHE A 135 1.56 4.21 18.90
C PHE A 135 0.25 4.31 19.72
N PRO A 136 -0.80 4.98 19.22
CA PRO A 136 -2.03 5.27 19.98
C PRO A 136 -2.76 4.07 20.59
N THR A 137 -2.47 2.86 20.14
CA THR A 137 -3.08 1.60 20.58
C THR A 137 -2.35 0.91 21.72
N PHE A 138 -1.14 1.33 22.08
CA PHE A 138 -0.36 0.75 23.17
C PHE A 138 -0.56 1.57 24.44
N GLY A 139 -1.17 0.96 25.45
CA GLY A 139 -1.25 1.57 26.79
C GLY A 139 0.13 1.77 27.41
N GLY A 140 0.25 2.74 28.31
CA GLY A 140 1.50 3.22 28.91
C GLY A 140 2.31 2.24 29.76
N GLU A 141 1.95 0.95 29.79
CA GLU A 141 2.69 -0.09 30.51
C GLU A 141 3.58 -0.96 29.57
N ASN A 142 3.44 -0.83 28.25
CA ASN A 142 4.22 -1.60 27.27
C ASN A 142 5.56 -0.91 26.96
N SER A 143 6.68 -1.50 27.38
CA SER A 143 8.03 -0.95 27.16
C SER A 143 8.87 -1.84 26.23
N TRP A 144 8.74 -1.62 24.93
CA TRP A 144 9.67 -2.18 23.96
C TRP A 144 9.84 -1.25 22.77
N THR A 145 10.87 -1.51 21.96
CA THR A 145 11.24 -0.67 20.83
C THR A 145 11.10 -1.40 19.51
N TYR A 146 10.91 -0.63 18.45
CA TYR A 146 11.02 -1.08 17.08
C TYR A 146 12.22 -0.42 16.44
N ASP A 147 13.06 -1.22 15.77
CA ASP A 147 14.17 -0.74 14.95
C ASP A 147 13.68 -0.44 13.53
N ARG A 148 14.22 0.63 12.96
CA ARG A 148 14.07 0.92 11.55
C ARG A 148 14.91 -0.10 10.80
N ILE A 149 14.29 -0.78 9.86
CA ILE A 149 14.97 -1.71 8.96
C ILE A 149 14.76 -1.24 7.52
N GLU A 150 15.79 -1.45 6.70
CA GLU A 150 15.87 -1.02 5.33
C GLU A 150 15.98 -2.24 4.41
N ALA A 151 15.29 -2.20 3.28
CA ALA A 151 15.44 -3.22 2.25
C ALA A 151 16.90 -3.26 1.80
N THR A 152 17.47 -4.45 1.75
CA THR A 152 18.75 -4.69 1.13
C THR A 152 18.56 -5.26 -0.25
N GLY A 153 19.47 -4.89 -1.14
CA GLY A 153 19.52 -5.55 -2.42
C GLY A 153 20.09 -6.96 -2.25
N GLU A 154 19.27 -8.01 -2.33
CA GLU A 154 19.84 -9.33 -2.64
C GLU A 154 20.47 -9.28 -4.04
N ALA A 155 21.70 -9.80 -4.13
CA ALA A 155 22.56 -9.69 -5.29
C ALA A 155 22.13 -10.67 -6.40
N GLY A 156 21.76 -10.12 -7.56
CA GLY A 156 21.85 -10.84 -8.84
C GLY A 156 20.54 -11.04 -9.61
N GLY A 157 20.69 -11.10 -10.94
CA GLY A 157 19.80 -11.86 -11.83
C GLY A 157 19.64 -11.25 -13.22
N ASP A 158 19.13 -10.03 -13.29
CA ASP A 158 18.55 -9.49 -14.53
C ASP A 158 19.02 -8.04 -14.78
N PRO A 159 19.93 -7.81 -15.74
CA PRO A 159 20.41 -6.47 -16.09
C PRO A 159 19.31 -5.52 -16.55
N ASP A 160 18.24 -6.04 -17.19
CA ASP A 160 17.13 -5.21 -17.66
C ASP A 160 16.28 -4.74 -16.49
N LEU A 161 16.07 -5.60 -15.49
CA LEU A 161 15.43 -5.22 -14.22
C LEU A 161 16.21 -4.14 -13.48
N GLU A 162 17.54 -4.28 -13.38
CA GLU A 162 18.40 -3.28 -12.73
C GLU A 162 18.37 -1.93 -13.47
N ALA A 163 18.45 -1.97 -14.80
CA ALA A 163 18.38 -0.77 -15.63
C ALA A 163 17.00 -0.08 -15.51
N ALA A 164 15.91 -0.84 -15.57
CA ALA A 164 14.55 -0.33 -15.40
C ALA A 164 14.34 0.26 -14.01
N ALA A 165 14.78 -0.43 -12.96
CA ALA A 165 14.69 0.06 -11.58
C ALA A 165 15.48 1.35 -11.39
N GLY A 166 16.69 1.45 -11.94
CA GLY A 166 17.50 2.66 -11.91
C GLY A 166 16.82 3.84 -12.62
N ARG A 167 16.28 3.62 -13.83
CA ARG A 167 15.55 4.66 -14.59
C ARG A 167 14.32 5.14 -13.84
N LEU A 168 13.47 4.22 -13.39
CA LEU A 168 12.24 4.55 -12.67
C LEU A 168 12.54 5.28 -11.36
N ARG A 169 13.54 4.83 -10.59
CA ARG A 169 13.99 5.52 -9.37
C ARG A 169 14.43 6.96 -9.67
N ASN A 170 15.24 7.16 -10.71
CA ASN A 170 15.71 8.51 -11.07
C ASN A 170 14.56 9.40 -11.54
N ALA A 171 13.67 8.89 -12.39
CA ALA A 171 12.50 9.64 -12.84
C ALA A 171 11.58 10.02 -11.66
N LEU A 172 11.37 9.12 -10.68
CA LEU A 172 10.63 9.45 -9.46
C LEU A 172 11.30 10.57 -8.66
N ARG A 173 12.64 10.53 -8.54
CA ARG A 173 13.40 11.59 -7.85
C ARG A 173 13.26 12.93 -8.56
N ASP A 174 13.32 12.96 -9.88
CA ASP A 174 13.18 14.18 -10.66
C ASP A 174 11.78 14.79 -10.52
N VAL A 175 10.74 13.94 -10.58
CA VAL A 175 9.35 14.38 -10.35
C VAL A 175 9.16 14.93 -8.94
N LEU A 176 9.66 14.22 -7.92
CA LEU A 176 9.62 14.67 -6.52
C LEU A 176 10.41 15.97 -6.28
N ALA A 177 11.52 16.18 -6.99
CA ALA A 177 12.34 17.38 -6.85
C ALA A 177 11.71 18.61 -7.53
N ALA A 178 10.94 18.41 -8.60
CA ALA A 178 10.20 19.47 -9.27
C ALA A 178 8.94 19.91 -8.50
N GLU A 179 8.51 19.12 -7.51
CA GLU A 179 7.29 19.37 -6.78
C GLU A 179 7.43 20.48 -5.72
N GLN A 180 6.47 21.41 -5.70
CA GLN A 180 6.42 22.50 -4.73
C GLN A 180 5.47 22.13 -3.58
N PRO A 181 5.99 21.91 -2.35
CA PRO A 181 5.14 21.63 -1.18
C PRO A 181 4.25 22.85 -0.89
N ARG A 182 2.98 22.60 -0.57
CA ARG A 182 2.01 23.66 -0.24
C ARG A 182 1.80 23.81 1.26
N THR A 183 2.13 22.77 2.01
CA THR A 183 1.99 22.70 3.47
C THR A 183 3.24 22.07 4.09
N PRO A 184 3.51 22.30 5.40
CA PRO A 184 4.58 21.59 6.12
C PRO A 184 4.41 20.07 6.08
N TRP A 185 3.17 19.60 5.98
CA TRP A 185 2.87 18.18 5.83
C TRP A 185 3.29 17.64 4.46
N ASP A 186 3.00 18.38 3.39
CA ASP A 186 3.50 18.03 2.05
C ASP A 186 5.03 17.98 2.04
N GLU A 187 5.68 18.94 2.69
CA GLU A 187 7.13 18.99 2.81
C GLU A 187 7.69 17.75 3.54
N ALA A 188 7.14 17.39 4.69
CA ALA A 188 7.57 16.21 5.45
C ALA A 188 7.37 14.91 4.66
N ARG A 189 6.23 14.75 3.98
CA ARG A 189 5.93 13.59 3.14
C ARG A 189 6.90 13.48 1.96
N ILE A 190 7.09 14.58 1.22
CA ILE A 190 8.02 14.63 0.08
C ILE A 190 9.42 14.30 0.56
N SER A 191 9.84 14.88 1.69
CA SER A 191 11.13 14.60 2.31
C SER A 191 11.30 13.12 2.63
N ALA A 192 10.31 12.48 3.27
CA ALA A 192 10.36 11.06 3.62
C ALA A 192 10.56 10.15 2.39
N VAL A 193 9.74 10.35 1.34
CA VAL A 193 9.85 9.55 0.11
C VAL A 193 11.17 9.81 -0.60
N ARG A 194 11.62 11.06 -0.68
CA ARG A 194 12.92 11.42 -1.27
C ARG A 194 14.07 10.74 -0.54
N MET A 195 14.10 10.82 0.80
CA MET A 195 15.13 10.17 1.61
C MET A 195 15.18 8.66 1.36
N ALA A 196 14.03 8.00 1.30
CA ALA A 196 13.97 6.57 0.98
C ALA A 196 14.51 6.28 -0.44
N LEU A 197 14.15 7.10 -1.42
CA LEU A 197 14.62 6.96 -2.80
C LEU A 197 16.08 7.39 -3.01
N GLU A 198 16.70 8.15 -2.11
CA GLU A 198 18.11 8.55 -2.21
C GLU A 198 19.07 7.45 -1.73
N ASN A 199 18.60 6.54 -0.89
CA ASN A 199 19.38 5.43 -0.36
C ASN A 199 19.32 4.17 -1.24
N GLU A 200 20.26 3.24 -1.01
CA GLU A 200 20.28 1.92 -1.68
C GLU A 200 19.01 1.10 -1.44
N CYS A 201 18.36 1.30 -0.29
CA CYS A 201 17.09 0.65 0.02
C CYS A 201 15.96 1.06 -0.92
N GLY A 202 15.98 2.30 -1.43
CA GLY A 202 15.04 2.77 -2.44
C GLY A 202 15.20 2.02 -3.76
N LEU A 203 16.44 1.80 -4.22
CA LEU A 203 16.71 1.01 -5.41
C LEU A 203 16.28 -0.46 -5.21
N ALA A 204 16.63 -1.05 -4.06
CA ALA A 204 16.24 -2.41 -3.72
C ALA A 204 14.71 -2.58 -3.71
N ALA A 205 13.97 -1.59 -3.19
CA ALA A 205 12.53 -1.60 -3.15
C ALA A 205 11.88 -1.40 -4.53
N VAL A 206 12.36 -0.46 -5.36
CA VAL A 206 11.89 -0.32 -6.75
C VAL A 206 12.10 -1.63 -7.50
N ARG A 207 13.30 -2.20 -7.39
CA ARG A 207 13.65 -3.47 -8.04
C ARG A 207 12.79 -4.63 -7.58
N GLY A 208 12.63 -4.79 -6.27
CA GLY A 208 11.77 -5.85 -5.70
C GLY A 208 10.30 -5.67 -6.11
N THR A 209 9.83 -4.43 -6.16
CA THR A 209 8.47 -4.10 -6.62
C THR A 209 8.29 -4.40 -8.11
N LEU A 210 9.26 -4.07 -8.95
CA LEU A 210 9.23 -4.44 -10.37
C LEU A 210 9.33 -5.96 -10.55
N ARG A 211 10.09 -6.67 -9.73
CA ARG A 211 10.15 -8.13 -9.76
C ARG A 211 8.79 -8.78 -9.50
N THR A 212 7.96 -8.24 -8.59
CA THR A 212 6.63 -8.81 -8.28
C THR A 212 5.63 -8.70 -9.45
N THR A 213 5.94 -7.89 -10.46
CA THR A 213 5.15 -7.76 -11.69
C THR A 213 5.27 -8.97 -12.61
N GLY A 214 6.36 -9.74 -12.51
CA GLY A 214 6.64 -10.85 -13.43
C GLY A 214 6.97 -10.40 -14.86
N LEU A 215 7.13 -9.09 -15.12
CA LEU A 215 7.56 -8.55 -16.41
C LEU A 215 9.02 -8.89 -16.74
N PHE A 216 9.81 -9.18 -15.70
CA PHE A 216 11.24 -9.48 -15.80
C PHE A 216 11.43 -10.99 -15.56
N GLY A 217 12.21 -11.67 -16.41
CA GLY A 217 12.43 -13.13 -16.36
C GLY A 217 11.99 -13.94 -17.59
N GLY A 218 11.46 -13.31 -18.65
CA GLY A 218 10.87 -13.97 -19.82
C GLY A 218 11.63 -13.88 -21.15
N GLY A 219 12.85 -13.33 -21.18
CA GLY A 219 13.68 -13.29 -22.40
C GLY A 219 13.36 -12.16 -23.41
N GLY A 220 12.60 -11.14 -23.01
CA GLY A 220 12.39 -9.93 -23.80
C GLY A 220 12.48 -8.68 -22.94
N ALA A 221 13.16 -7.65 -23.46
CA ALA A 221 13.26 -6.35 -22.79
C ALA A 221 11.90 -5.63 -22.88
N VAL A 222 11.20 -5.50 -21.74
CA VAL A 222 9.96 -4.73 -21.69
C VAL A 222 10.32 -3.24 -21.74
N THR A 223 10.02 -2.60 -22.87
CA THR A 223 10.24 -1.16 -23.06
C THR A 223 9.01 -0.37 -22.62
N LEU A 224 8.97 -0.02 -21.33
CA LEU A 224 7.92 0.84 -20.78
C LEU A 224 8.38 2.31 -20.75
N ASP A 225 7.41 3.22 -20.80
CA ASP A 225 7.61 4.66 -20.55
C ASP A 225 7.81 4.89 -19.04
N TRP A 226 9.05 4.69 -18.56
CA TRP A 226 9.39 4.78 -17.14
C TRP A 226 9.20 6.20 -16.59
N GLU A 227 9.49 7.20 -17.40
CA GLU A 227 9.31 8.62 -17.09
C GLU A 227 7.83 8.98 -16.97
N GLY A 228 7.00 8.55 -17.93
CA GLY A 228 5.55 8.69 -17.85
C GLY A 228 4.94 7.92 -16.67
N MET A 229 5.47 6.74 -16.33
CA MET A 229 5.08 6.00 -15.14
C MET A 229 5.42 6.74 -13.85
N ALA A 230 6.62 7.32 -13.75
CA ALA A 230 7.02 8.13 -12.61
C ALA A 230 6.13 9.37 -12.45
N ALA A 231 5.82 10.07 -13.55
CA ALA A 231 4.93 11.23 -13.55
C ALA A 231 3.48 10.89 -13.14
N ARG A 232 3.04 9.66 -13.39
CA ARG A 232 1.70 9.15 -13.02
C ARG A 232 1.65 8.41 -11.69
N ALA A 233 2.80 8.18 -11.04
CA ALA A 233 2.83 7.52 -9.75
C ALA A 233 2.01 8.33 -8.73
N ARG A 234 1.54 7.69 -7.66
CA ARG A 234 0.83 8.38 -6.59
C ARG A 234 1.37 8.02 -5.24
N VAL A 235 1.69 9.03 -4.43
CA VAL A 235 2.00 8.82 -3.02
C VAL A 235 0.74 9.06 -2.22
N TYR A 236 0.24 8.00 -1.60
CA TYR A 236 -0.81 8.09 -0.61
C TYR A 236 -0.20 7.97 0.78
N ALA A 237 -0.54 8.95 1.62
CA ALA A 237 -0.34 8.85 3.04
C ALA A 237 -1.48 8.05 3.66
N LEU A 238 -1.17 6.83 4.04
CA LEU A 238 -2.07 5.90 4.68
C LEU A 238 -1.80 5.95 6.17
N LEU A 239 -2.84 5.98 6.99
CA LEU A 239 -2.63 5.71 8.41
C LEU A 239 -2.19 4.26 8.54
N PRO A 240 -1.04 3.98 9.18
CA PRO A 240 -0.64 2.61 9.43
C PRO A 240 -1.76 1.98 10.24
N GLN A 241 -2.34 0.90 9.73
CA GLN A 241 -3.15 0.09 10.62
C GLN A 241 -2.17 -0.58 11.58
N MET A 242 -2.19 -0.12 12.83
CA MET A 242 -1.35 -0.72 13.85
C MET A 242 -1.89 -2.12 14.15
N PRO A 243 -1.03 -3.15 14.21
CA PRO A 243 -1.44 -4.41 14.79
C PRO A 243 -2.03 -4.07 16.15
N SER A 244 -3.16 -4.69 16.45
CA SER A 244 -3.58 -4.76 17.84
C SER A 244 -2.37 -5.30 18.64
N PRO A 245 -1.99 -4.67 19.78
CA PRO A 245 -0.72 -4.90 20.47
C PRO A 245 -0.34 -6.37 20.42
N LEU A 246 0.80 -6.69 19.80
CA LEU A 246 1.32 -8.05 19.90
C LEU A 246 1.58 -8.35 21.39
N PRO A 247 1.45 -9.62 21.79
CA PRO A 247 1.76 -9.99 23.14
C PRO A 247 3.20 -9.60 23.51
N HIS A 248 3.45 -9.44 24.80
CA HIS A 248 4.77 -9.10 25.32
C HIS A 248 5.86 -10.03 24.73
N PRO A 249 7.11 -9.58 24.53
CA PRO A 249 8.22 -10.42 24.06
C PRO A 249 8.45 -11.74 24.81
N ASN A 250 7.88 -11.88 26.01
CA ASN A 250 8.00 -13.05 26.87
C ASN A 250 6.81 -14.02 26.74
N THR A 251 5.82 -13.71 25.91
CA THR A 251 4.66 -14.56 25.68
C THR A 251 5.09 -15.82 24.94
N SER A 252 4.65 -16.98 25.45
CA SER A 252 5.00 -18.26 24.87
C SER A 252 4.44 -18.42 23.45
N ALA A 253 5.05 -19.31 22.65
CA ALA A 253 4.55 -19.60 21.30
C ALA A 253 3.09 -20.13 21.30
N GLU A 254 2.69 -20.83 22.36
CA GLU A 254 1.30 -21.31 22.54
C GLU A 254 0.33 -20.18 22.87
N GLU A 255 0.72 -19.24 23.73
CA GLU A 255 -0.08 -18.06 24.04
C GLU A 255 -0.16 -17.13 22.83
N LEU A 256 0.94 -16.90 22.11
CA LEU A 256 0.93 -16.13 20.86
C LEU A 256 0.00 -16.76 19.83
N ARG A 257 0.04 -18.08 19.63
CA ARG A 257 -0.89 -18.79 18.72
C ARG A 257 -2.35 -18.70 19.15
N ARG A 258 -2.61 -18.70 20.45
CA ARG A 258 -3.96 -18.54 21.01
C ARG A 258 -4.46 -17.11 20.80
N GLU A 259 -3.63 -16.13 21.14
CA GLU A 259 -3.93 -14.72 20.96
C GLU A 259 -4.20 -14.39 19.50
N LEU A 260 -3.35 -14.83 18.57
CA LEU A 260 -3.56 -14.60 17.13
C LEU A 260 -4.87 -15.21 16.61
N ARG A 261 -5.31 -16.33 17.19
CA ARG A 261 -6.57 -17.01 16.83
C ARG A 261 -7.78 -16.28 17.38
N ASP A 262 -7.71 -15.87 18.64
CA ASP A 262 -8.85 -15.32 19.38
C ASP A 262 -8.99 -13.79 19.17
N ARG A 263 -7.97 -13.14 18.58
CA ARG A 263 -7.90 -11.68 18.43
C ARG A 263 -9.11 -11.04 17.74
N PRO A 264 -9.65 -11.59 16.62
CA PRO A 264 -10.82 -10.99 15.98
C PRO A 264 -12.03 -10.89 16.92
N ALA A 265 -12.27 -11.92 17.74
CA ALA A 265 -13.37 -11.94 18.70
C ALA A 265 -13.13 -10.99 19.89
N VAL A 266 -11.87 -10.78 20.28
CA VAL A 266 -11.52 -9.80 21.34
C VAL A 266 -11.79 -8.37 20.86
N ILE A 267 -11.36 -8.03 19.63
CA ILE A 267 -11.58 -6.70 19.03
C ILE A 267 -13.08 -6.40 18.94
N GLU A 268 -13.86 -7.38 18.47
CA GLU A 268 -15.32 -7.27 18.39
C GLU A 268 -15.96 -7.03 19.78
N ARG A 269 -15.54 -7.78 20.80
CA ARG A 269 -16.05 -7.65 22.17
C ARG A 269 -15.73 -6.31 22.82
N GLU A 270 -14.58 -5.71 22.50
CA GLU A 270 -14.17 -4.39 23.02
C GLU A 270 -14.92 -3.24 22.37
N GLY A 271 -15.77 -3.50 21.36
CA GLY A 271 -16.45 -2.44 20.59
C GLY A 271 -15.48 -1.54 19.84
N ARG A 272 -14.23 -1.98 19.66
CA ARG A 272 -13.22 -1.26 18.90
C ARG A 272 -13.45 -1.51 17.42
N ASP A 273 -13.61 -0.43 16.67
CA ASP A 273 -13.54 -0.51 15.22
C ASP A 273 -12.07 -0.72 14.80
N PRO A 274 -11.69 -1.86 14.19
CA PRO A 274 -10.33 -2.09 13.71
C PRO A 274 -9.93 -1.17 12.54
N HIS A 275 -10.90 -0.39 12.03
CA HIS A 275 -10.73 0.56 10.96
C HIS A 275 -10.72 2.00 11.45
N CYS A 276 -10.84 2.30 12.74
CA CYS A 276 -10.57 3.65 13.24
C CYS A 276 -9.83 3.72 14.58
N ASP A 277 -9.14 4.82 14.80
CA ASP A 277 -8.48 5.10 16.08
C ASP A 277 -9.41 5.79 17.08
N VAL A 278 -8.92 6.04 18.29
CA VAL A 278 -9.68 6.73 19.35
C VAL A 278 -10.08 8.17 19.00
N HIS A 279 -9.56 8.72 17.91
CA HIS A 279 -9.84 10.06 17.39
C HIS A 279 -10.76 10.03 16.15
N GLY A 280 -11.24 8.85 15.72
CA GLY A 280 -12.13 8.68 14.58
C GLY A 280 -11.43 8.72 13.22
N ARG A 281 -10.09 8.62 13.17
CA ARG A 281 -9.32 8.54 11.92
C ARG A 281 -9.41 7.13 11.35
N VAL A 282 -9.70 7.00 10.05
CA VAL A 282 -9.98 5.70 9.41
C VAL A 282 -8.72 5.06 8.79
N TYR A 283 -8.41 3.83 9.16
CA TYR A 283 -7.31 3.02 8.61
C TYR A 283 -7.68 2.41 7.24
N THR A 284 -6.75 2.45 6.30
CA THR A 284 -6.99 2.00 4.91
C THR A 284 -6.84 0.52 4.68
N HIS A 285 -6.09 -0.20 5.52
CA HIS A 285 -5.82 -1.62 5.34
C HIS A 285 -6.22 -2.46 6.56
N ILE A 286 -6.52 -3.74 6.32
CA ILE A 286 -6.64 -4.79 7.34
C ILE A 286 -5.38 -5.66 7.25
N SER A 287 -4.53 -5.58 8.25
CA SER A 287 -3.26 -6.27 8.40
C SER A 287 -3.52 -7.59 9.08
N THR A 288 -2.86 -8.59 8.54
CA THR A 288 -2.62 -9.88 9.19
C THR A 288 -1.68 -9.69 10.39
N ALA A 289 -1.40 -10.80 11.09
CA ALA A 289 -0.50 -10.89 12.24
C ALA A 289 0.91 -10.30 12.05
N ASN A 290 1.31 -9.94 10.82
CA ASN A 290 2.56 -9.27 10.53
C ASN A 290 2.30 -7.77 10.37
N VAL A 291 3.12 -6.96 11.03
CA VAL A 291 3.00 -5.51 11.05
C VAL A 291 3.13 -4.91 9.64
N SER A 292 2.01 -4.70 8.94
CA SER A 292 1.99 -3.95 7.67
C SER A 292 2.01 -2.45 8.01
N ASN A 293 3.22 -1.96 8.29
CA ASN A 293 3.53 -0.60 8.80
C ASN A 293 3.42 0.53 7.78
N THR A 294 2.78 0.32 6.63
CA THR A 294 2.93 1.24 5.51
C THR A 294 2.17 2.53 5.76
N ILE A 295 2.93 3.57 6.08
CA ILE A 295 2.44 4.93 6.21
C ILE A 295 2.47 5.56 4.83
N MET A 296 3.63 5.58 4.17
CA MET A 296 3.74 6.10 2.81
C MET A 296 3.74 4.97 1.80
N ALA A 297 2.71 4.93 0.97
CA ALA A 297 2.64 4.02 -0.15
C ALA A 297 2.82 4.79 -1.46
N VAL A 298 3.86 4.45 -2.21
CA VAL A 298 4.13 4.94 -3.56
C VAL A 298 3.57 3.93 -4.56
N TYR A 299 2.46 4.27 -5.20
CA TYR A 299 1.80 3.41 -6.19
C TYR A 299 2.28 3.75 -7.60
N LEU A 300 2.96 2.78 -8.19
CA LEU A 300 3.44 2.79 -9.57
C LEU A 300 2.36 2.15 -10.44
N CYS A 301 1.71 2.95 -11.29
CA CYS A 301 0.67 2.45 -12.18
C CYS A 301 1.27 2.07 -13.55
N LEU A 302 1.43 0.78 -13.79
CA LEU A 302 1.98 0.22 -15.01
C LEU A 302 0.85 0.03 -16.03
N ASP A 303 0.86 0.85 -17.07
CA ASP A 303 -0.03 0.74 -18.23
C ASP A 303 0.51 -0.32 -19.20
N LEU A 304 -0.18 -1.47 -19.26
CA LEU A 304 0.15 -2.57 -20.17
C LEU A 304 -0.82 -2.62 -21.37
N THR A 305 -1.52 -1.51 -21.64
CA THR A 305 -2.41 -1.38 -22.79
C THR A 305 -1.64 -1.61 -24.09
N GLY A 306 -2.09 -2.56 -24.91
CA GLY A 306 -1.44 -2.89 -26.19
C GLY A 306 -0.28 -3.89 -26.08
N TRP A 307 -0.04 -4.48 -24.91
CA TRP A 307 1.02 -5.48 -24.68
C TRP A 307 0.41 -6.89 -24.49
N PRO A 308 0.00 -7.59 -25.56
CA PRO A 308 -0.70 -8.88 -25.48
C PRO A 308 0.12 -10.00 -24.82
N GLU A 309 1.44 -9.93 -24.85
CA GLU A 309 2.37 -10.86 -24.20
C GLU A 309 2.26 -10.83 -22.66
N THR A 310 1.70 -9.76 -22.08
CA THR A 310 1.49 -9.62 -20.63
C THR A 310 0.20 -10.28 -20.13
N LYS A 311 -0.52 -11.00 -20.99
CA LYS A 311 -1.76 -11.70 -20.60
C LYS A 311 -1.54 -12.73 -19.50
N GLU A 312 -0.39 -13.41 -19.51
CA GLU A 312 -0.07 -14.54 -18.63
C GLU A 312 1.17 -14.27 -17.77
N LEU A 313 1.23 -13.11 -17.11
CA LEU A 313 2.30 -12.82 -16.17
C LEU A 313 2.16 -13.66 -14.88
N PRO A 314 3.26 -14.19 -14.33
CA PRO A 314 3.21 -14.91 -13.06
C PRO A 314 2.92 -13.95 -11.89
N ALA A 315 2.25 -14.45 -10.83
CA ALA A 315 2.12 -13.73 -9.57
C ALA A 315 3.33 -14.02 -8.66
N LEU A 316 4.32 -13.15 -8.67
CA LEU A 316 5.56 -13.33 -7.91
C LEU A 316 5.53 -12.60 -6.55
N ASP A 317 6.24 -13.14 -5.55
CA ASP A 317 6.61 -12.41 -4.33
C ASP A 317 7.81 -11.48 -4.56
N ALA A 318 8.22 -10.77 -3.50
CA ALA A 318 9.39 -9.88 -3.52
C ALA A 318 10.71 -10.62 -3.84
N GLY A 319 10.79 -11.92 -3.52
CA GLY A 319 11.92 -12.78 -3.87
C GLY A 319 11.90 -13.25 -5.33
N GLY A 320 10.79 -13.05 -6.05
CA GLY A 320 10.60 -13.56 -7.41
C GLY A 320 10.06 -15.01 -7.45
N HIS A 321 9.60 -15.56 -6.32
CA HIS A 321 9.00 -16.88 -6.28
C HIS A 321 7.52 -16.79 -6.68
N GLN A 322 7.04 -17.78 -7.44
CA GLN A 322 5.64 -17.84 -7.83
C GLN A 322 4.76 -18.15 -6.62
N THR A 323 3.86 -17.23 -6.31
CA THR A 323 2.97 -17.31 -5.14
C THR A 323 1.54 -17.73 -5.45
N GLY A 324 1.14 -17.76 -6.72
CA GLY A 324 -0.23 -18.11 -7.08
C GLY A 324 -0.60 -17.76 -8.51
N ARG A 325 -1.92 -17.69 -8.75
CA ARG A 325 -2.50 -17.30 -10.03
C ARG A 325 -2.71 -15.79 -10.08
N ARG A 326 -2.42 -15.20 -11.24
CA ARG A 326 -2.75 -13.82 -11.58
C ARG A 326 -4.01 -13.81 -12.46
N GLU A 327 -4.91 -12.89 -12.17
CA GLU A 327 -6.15 -12.70 -12.93
C GLU A 327 -6.29 -11.24 -13.36
N TRP A 328 -6.97 -11.03 -14.49
CA TRP A 328 -7.38 -9.71 -14.94
C TRP A 328 -8.86 -9.52 -14.60
N LYS A 329 -9.17 -8.50 -13.79
CA LYS A 329 -10.55 -8.20 -13.34
C LYS A 329 -10.96 -6.79 -13.75
N SER A 330 -12.21 -6.61 -14.12
CA SER A 330 -12.76 -5.29 -14.42
C SER A 330 -12.88 -4.45 -13.14
N LEU A 331 -12.97 -3.13 -13.30
CA LEU A 331 -13.21 -2.23 -12.18
C LEU A 331 -14.58 -2.49 -11.53
N GLU A 332 -15.56 -2.96 -12.30
CA GLU A 332 -16.90 -3.35 -11.87
C GLU A 332 -16.88 -4.63 -11.03
N ASP A 333 -16.12 -5.65 -11.47
CA ASP A 333 -15.94 -6.90 -10.71
C ASP A 333 -15.32 -6.64 -9.34
N LEU A 334 -14.40 -5.68 -9.29
CA LEU A 334 -13.71 -5.26 -8.07
C LEU A 334 -14.50 -4.24 -7.23
N LYS A 335 -15.75 -3.91 -7.61
CA LYS A 335 -16.59 -2.88 -6.94
C LYS A 335 -15.91 -1.51 -6.83
N VAL A 336 -15.02 -1.21 -7.76
CA VAL A 336 -14.43 0.12 -7.91
C VAL A 336 -15.41 1.02 -8.66
N LEU A 337 -16.04 0.49 -9.70
CA LEU A 337 -17.12 1.12 -10.46
C LEU A 337 -18.47 0.43 -10.19
N ASP A 338 -19.56 1.20 -10.28
CA ASP A 338 -20.92 0.69 -10.28
C ASP A 338 -21.33 0.19 -11.68
N VAL A 339 -22.53 -0.39 -11.80
CA VAL A 339 -23.07 -0.90 -13.08
C VAL A 339 -23.26 0.17 -14.17
N HIS A 340 -23.11 1.44 -13.81
CA HIS A 340 -23.18 2.57 -14.73
C HIS A 340 -21.79 3.18 -15.00
N GLY A 341 -20.71 2.49 -14.61
CA GLY A 341 -19.31 2.92 -14.73
C GLY A 341 -18.98 4.19 -13.94
N ARG A 342 -19.78 4.54 -12.93
CA ARG A 342 -19.49 5.61 -11.97
C ARG A 342 -18.68 5.04 -10.82
N ILE A 343 -17.93 5.90 -10.13
CA ILE A 343 -17.22 5.48 -8.92
C ILE A 343 -18.22 4.92 -7.90
N ALA A 344 -18.04 3.64 -7.54
CA ALA A 344 -18.89 2.98 -6.57
C ALA A 344 -18.73 3.59 -5.17
N THR A 345 -19.80 3.53 -4.37
CA THR A 345 -19.82 3.99 -2.97
C THR A 345 -19.68 2.85 -1.96
N GLU A 346 -19.88 1.61 -2.39
CA GLU A 346 -19.75 0.41 -1.56
C GLU A 346 -18.29 0.22 -1.10
N ASP A 347 -18.06 -0.45 0.03
CA ASP A 347 -16.70 -0.80 0.46
C ASP A 347 -16.18 -1.96 -0.41
N PRO A 348 -15.14 -1.76 -1.24
CA PRO A 348 -14.65 -2.82 -2.10
C PRO A 348 -13.90 -3.89 -1.31
N LYS A 349 -13.52 -3.67 -0.04
CA LYS A 349 -12.65 -4.59 0.73
C LYS A 349 -13.16 -6.01 0.85
N GLN A 350 -14.48 -6.22 0.88
CA GLN A 350 -15.07 -7.58 0.92
C GLN A 350 -14.68 -8.42 -0.30
N ILE A 351 -14.41 -7.75 -1.41
CA ILE A 351 -14.07 -8.36 -2.69
C ILE A 351 -12.58 -8.13 -3.02
N PHE A 352 -12.06 -6.95 -2.71
CA PHE A 352 -10.75 -6.45 -3.14
C PHE A 352 -10.10 -5.52 -2.11
N ILE A 353 -9.03 -5.98 -1.47
CA ILE A 353 -8.45 -5.33 -0.27
C ILE A 353 -7.86 -3.93 -0.50
N SER A 354 -7.45 -3.60 -1.73
CA SER A 354 -6.89 -2.28 -2.07
C SER A 354 -7.82 -1.47 -2.99
N GLY A 355 -9.10 -1.84 -3.04
CA GLY A 355 -10.08 -1.20 -3.92
C GLY A 355 -10.29 0.28 -3.64
N TYR A 356 -10.09 0.73 -2.40
CA TYR A 356 -10.11 2.16 -2.06
C TYR A 356 -9.03 2.94 -2.83
N VAL A 357 -7.77 2.48 -2.80
CA VAL A 357 -6.67 3.15 -3.49
C VAL A 357 -6.92 3.19 -5.00
N VAL A 358 -7.36 2.05 -5.56
CA VAL A 358 -7.71 1.98 -6.99
C VAL A 358 -8.83 2.94 -7.34
N ARG A 359 -9.84 3.07 -6.48
CA ARG A 359 -10.93 4.04 -6.67
C ARG A 359 -10.41 5.47 -6.74
N GLU A 360 -9.44 5.83 -5.91
CA GLU A 360 -8.81 7.16 -5.97
C GLU A 360 -7.99 7.36 -7.24
N LEU A 361 -7.19 6.36 -7.62
CA LEU A 361 -6.45 6.39 -8.89
C LEU A 361 -7.39 6.54 -10.11
N VAL A 362 -8.58 5.95 -10.04
CA VAL A 362 -9.64 6.07 -11.06
C VAL A 362 -10.39 7.41 -10.97
N ARG A 363 -10.48 8.03 -9.79
CA ARG A 363 -10.99 9.41 -9.63
C ARG A 363 -10.05 10.45 -10.20
N GLU A 364 -8.76 10.25 -9.98
CA GLU A 364 -7.68 11.12 -10.46
C GLU A 364 -7.34 10.89 -11.93
N ASN A 365 -8.04 9.96 -12.61
CA ASN A 365 -7.81 9.59 -14.00
C ASN A 365 -6.39 9.07 -14.27
N ILE A 366 -5.74 8.52 -13.24
CA ILE A 366 -4.46 7.80 -13.36
C ILE A 366 -4.69 6.40 -13.91
N ILE A 367 -5.73 5.71 -13.43
CA ILE A 367 -6.26 4.52 -14.08
C ILE A 367 -7.50 4.98 -14.87
N PRO A 368 -7.51 4.84 -16.21
CA PRO A 368 -8.63 5.33 -17.01
C PRO A 368 -9.89 4.50 -16.76
N ARG A 369 -11.05 5.10 -17.05
CA ARG A 369 -12.36 4.41 -17.12
C ARG A 369 -12.73 4.21 -18.57
N ARG A 370 -11.96 3.45 -19.35
CA ARG A 370 -12.42 3.10 -20.71
C ARG A 370 -13.48 2.01 -20.59
N GLY A 371 -14.61 2.17 -21.28
CA GLY A 371 -15.83 1.36 -21.14
C GLY A 371 -17.14 2.16 -21.22
N ILE A 372 -17.10 3.50 -21.18
CA ILE A 372 -18.25 4.34 -21.51
C ILE A 372 -17.89 5.12 -22.77
N GLN A 373 -18.57 4.80 -23.87
CA GLN A 373 -18.70 5.68 -25.03
C GLN A 373 -18.88 7.10 -24.52
N GLU A 374 -18.08 8.03 -25.02
CA GLU A 374 -18.36 9.46 -24.91
C GLU A 374 -19.84 9.71 -25.27
N LEU A 375 -20.71 9.74 -24.27
CA LEU A 375 -22.02 10.34 -24.39
C LEU A 375 -21.77 11.84 -24.34
N GLN A 376 -21.69 12.36 -25.56
CA GLN A 376 -21.82 13.73 -26.03
C GLN A 376 -22.34 14.75 -25.01
#